data_AF-A0A8X7XL33-F1
#
_entry.id   AF-A0A8X7XL33-F1
#
_cell.length_a   1.000
_cell.length_b   1.000
_cell.length_c   1.000
_cell.angle_alpha   90.00
_cell.angle_beta   90.00
_cell.angle_gamma   90.00
#
_symmetry.space_group_name_H-M   'P 1'
#
loop_
_entity.id
_entity.type
_entity.pdbx_description
1 polymer ?
#
loop_
_entity_poly.entity_id
_entity_poly.type
_entity_poly.pdbx_seq_one_letter_code
_entity_poly.pdbx_strand_id
1 'polypeptide(L)'
;MRCSLRFWVLLGSLALLFVTSLLFSLSLRGAALPYLETPDWELSHKVKLVPGYASSRRQGSPLLAQQRTCSCQTCVGDPGVSDWFDENFELDISPVWTRENMQLPPDVYYWWVMLQPQFKPHSIQQVLLKLFEVIPGQNPYGAWDPARCQRCAVVGNSGNLRGSAYGKLIDGHHFVMRMNLAPTVGYEEDAGSHTTHHFMYPESAKNLPANVSFVLVPFKTLDLLWITSALSTGQIRL
;
A
#
# COMPACT_ATOMS: atom_id res chain seq x y z
N MET A 1 -73.18 -25.21 9.17
CA MET A 1 -72.86 -23.86 9.68
C MET A 1 -72.24 -23.07 8.53
N ARG A 2 -72.93 -22.06 8.00
CA ARG A 2 -72.42 -21.26 6.86
C ARG A 2 -71.50 -20.17 7.42
N CYS A 3 -70.18 -20.31 7.25
CA CYS A 3 -69.23 -19.28 7.61
C CYS A 3 -69.50 -18.01 6.77
N SER A 4 -69.72 -16.89 7.45
CA SER A 4 -69.99 -15.58 6.84
C SER A 4 -68.81 -15.12 5.99
N LEU A 5 -69.08 -14.45 4.87
CA LEU A 5 -68.07 -13.81 4.01
C LEU A 5 -67.11 -12.91 4.84
N ARG A 6 -67.60 -12.30 5.91
CA ARG A 6 -66.79 -11.50 6.85
C ARG A 6 -65.71 -12.31 7.57
N PHE A 7 -65.99 -13.58 7.86
CA PHE A 7 -65.02 -14.48 8.49
C PHE A 7 -63.89 -14.83 7.52
N TRP A 8 -64.21 -15.07 6.25
CA TRP A 8 -63.20 -15.32 5.21
C TRP A 8 -62.33 -14.08 4.91
N VAL A 9 -62.92 -12.89 4.93
CA VAL A 9 -62.16 -11.64 4.78
C VAL A 9 -61.22 -11.41 5.96
N LEU A 10 -61.66 -11.66 7.19
CA LEU A 10 -60.82 -11.57 8.39
C LEU A 10 -59.70 -12.61 8.40
N LEU A 11 -59.99 -13.85 7.98
CA LEU A 11 -58.96 -14.88 7.87
C LEU A 11 -57.92 -14.53 6.81
N GLY A 12 -58.36 -13.98 5.67
CA GLY A 12 -57.49 -13.54 4.59
C GLY A 12 -56.58 -12.38 4.99
N SER A 13 -57.10 -11.40 5.74
CA SER A 13 -56.29 -10.26 6.21
C SER A 13 -55.28 -10.68 7.27
N LEU A 14 -55.65 -11.57 8.20
CA LEU A 14 -54.72 -12.16 9.18
C LEU A 14 -53.62 -13.00 8.51
N ALA A 15 -53.97 -13.80 7.50
CA ALA A 15 -52.99 -14.57 6.74
C ALA A 15 -52.02 -13.65 5.98
N LEU A 16 -52.51 -12.57 5.38
CA LEU A 16 -51.66 -11.61 4.68
C LEU A 16 -50.67 -10.90 5.63
N LEU A 17 -51.13 -10.47 6.81
CA LEU A 17 -50.28 -9.86 7.84
C LEU A 17 -49.22 -10.84 8.38
N PHE A 18 -49.59 -12.12 8.53
CA PHE A 18 -48.64 -13.15 8.93
C PHE A 18 -47.57 -13.38 7.86
N VAL A 19 -47.95 -13.47 6.59
CA VAL A 19 -47.01 -13.67 5.47
C VAL A 19 -46.06 -12.48 5.32
N THR A 20 -46.55 -11.24 5.43
CA THR A 20 -45.69 -10.04 5.33
C THR A 20 -44.74 -9.93 6.52
N SER A 21 -45.17 -10.29 7.73
CA SER A 21 -44.31 -10.35 8.92
C SER A 21 -43.24 -11.46 8.80
N LEU A 22 -43.60 -12.63 8.26
CA LEU A 22 -42.68 -13.73 8.04
C LEU A 22 -41.61 -13.36 7.00
N LEU A 23 -42.01 -12.74 5.89
CA LEU A 23 -41.08 -12.25 4.86
C LEU A 23 -40.16 -11.15 5.39
N PHE A 24 -40.68 -10.23 6.21
CA PHE A 24 -39.86 -9.20 6.85
C PHE A 24 -38.84 -9.81 7.83
N SER A 25 -39.25 -10.83 8.60
CA SER A 25 -38.36 -11.56 9.52
C SER A 25 -37.31 -12.41 8.80
N LEU A 26 -37.68 -13.01 7.66
CA LEU A 26 -36.76 -13.74 6.77
C LEU A 26 -35.77 -12.80 6.06
N SER A 27 -36.19 -11.58 5.72
CA SER A 27 -35.30 -10.55 5.17
C SER A 27 -34.30 -10.04 6.21
N LEU A 28 -34.75 -9.82 7.46
CA LEU A 28 -33.88 -9.47 8.58
C LEU A 28 -32.93 -10.60 9.01
N ARG A 29 -33.29 -11.86 8.77
CA ARG A 29 -32.43 -13.04 9.02
C ARG A 29 -31.68 -13.53 7.78
N GLY A 30 -31.89 -12.90 6.63
CA GLY A 30 -31.44 -13.34 5.30
C GLY A 30 -30.01 -12.94 4.93
N ALA A 31 -29.06 -13.00 5.86
CA ALA A 31 -27.63 -12.85 5.57
C ALA A 31 -26.74 -13.66 6.55
N ALA A 32 -27.21 -14.78 7.07
CA ALA A 32 -26.37 -15.72 7.83
C ALA A 32 -26.56 -17.14 7.27
N LEU A 33 -25.81 -17.47 6.22
CA LEU A 33 -25.55 -18.85 5.84
C LEU A 33 -24.55 -19.45 6.84
N PRO A 34 -24.86 -20.57 7.52
CA PRO A 34 -23.89 -21.31 8.30
C PRO A 34 -23.12 -22.20 7.34
N TYR A 35 -21.85 -21.88 7.07
CA TYR A 35 -20.99 -22.72 6.25
C TYR A 35 -19.68 -23.02 6.98
N LEU A 36 -19.59 -24.28 7.41
CA LEU A 36 -18.43 -25.05 7.87
C LEU A 36 -17.58 -24.52 9.02
N GLU A 37 -17.71 -25.18 10.17
CA GLU A 37 -16.57 -25.48 11.03
C GLU A 37 -15.53 -26.31 10.25
N THR A 38 -14.27 -25.88 10.29
CA THR A 38 -13.10 -26.77 10.22
C THR A 38 -12.18 -26.43 11.39
N PRO A 39 -11.65 -27.44 12.12
CA PRO A 39 -10.86 -27.22 13.32
C PRO A 39 -9.41 -26.84 13.00
N ASP A 40 -8.77 -26.16 13.96
CA ASP A 40 -7.31 -26.04 14.18
C ASP A 40 -6.59 -24.76 13.69
N TRP A 41 -6.89 -23.60 14.29
CA TRP A 41 -6.09 -22.36 14.10
C TRP A 41 -5.55 -21.72 15.39
N GLU A 42 -5.63 -22.37 16.56
CA GLU A 42 -5.17 -21.79 17.84
C GLU A 42 -3.64 -21.64 18.01
N LEU A 43 -2.84 -21.79 16.95
CA LEU A 43 -1.39 -21.49 16.99
C LEU A 43 -0.97 -20.25 16.20
N SER A 44 -1.92 -19.48 15.64
CA SER A 44 -1.60 -18.30 14.82
C SER A 44 -1.62 -16.97 15.59
N HIS A 45 -0.93 -16.91 16.74
CA HIS A 45 -0.61 -15.64 17.39
C HIS A 45 0.60 -14.96 16.72
N LYS A 46 0.41 -14.51 15.47
CA LYS A 46 1.11 -13.35 14.88
C LYS A 46 0.13 -12.69 13.93
N VAL A 47 -0.39 -11.52 14.30
CA VAL A 47 -1.13 -10.67 13.37
C VAL A 47 -0.14 -10.26 12.27
N LYS A 48 -0.16 -10.97 11.13
CA LYS A 48 0.63 -10.61 9.95
C LYS A 48 -0.13 -9.47 9.26
N LEU A 49 0.29 -8.23 9.53
CA LEU A 49 -0.37 -7.00 9.07
C LEU A 49 -0.32 -6.78 7.55
N VAL A 50 0.36 -7.68 6.81
CA VAL A 50 0.51 -7.65 5.36
C VAL A 50 0.19 -9.06 4.85
N PRO A 51 -0.63 -9.23 3.78
CA PRO A 51 -0.78 -10.50 3.10
C PRO A 51 0.63 -11.02 2.78
N GLY A 52 0.92 -12.25 3.20
CA GLY A 52 2.19 -12.86 2.80
C GLY A 52 2.19 -12.93 1.28
N TYR A 53 3.11 -12.24 0.63
CA TYR A 53 3.45 -12.53 -0.75
C TYR A 53 3.87 -14.00 -0.79
N ALA A 54 2.93 -14.89 -1.12
CA ALA A 54 3.24 -16.29 -1.38
C ALA A 54 3.84 -16.35 -2.78
N SER A 55 5.05 -15.82 -2.92
CA SER A 55 5.91 -16.06 -4.06
C SER A 55 6.17 -17.55 -4.11
N SER A 56 5.67 -18.23 -5.16
CA SER A 56 6.04 -19.61 -5.43
C SER A 56 7.57 -19.72 -5.47
N ARG A 57 8.16 -20.37 -4.46
CA ARG A 57 9.61 -20.59 -4.37
C ARG A 57 10.06 -21.28 -5.66
N ARG A 58 10.68 -20.54 -6.58
CA ARG A 58 11.57 -21.16 -7.55
C ARG A 58 12.82 -21.54 -6.76
N GLN A 59 12.94 -22.84 -6.45
CA GLN A 59 14.20 -23.42 -6.00
C GLN A 59 15.26 -23.17 -7.08
N GLY A 60 16.07 -22.13 -6.87
CA GLY A 60 17.32 -21.93 -7.60
C GLY A 60 18.34 -23.00 -7.17
N SER A 61 18.97 -23.62 -8.16
CA SER A 61 19.99 -24.66 -8.00
C SER A 61 21.15 -24.23 -7.10
N PRO A 62 21.71 -25.12 -6.24
CA PRO A 62 22.74 -24.76 -5.28
C PRO A 62 24.15 -24.84 -5.89
N LEU A 63 24.46 -24.02 -6.91
CA LEU A 63 25.84 -23.87 -7.43
C LEU A 63 26.06 -22.50 -8.08
N LEU A 64 26.32 -21.48 -7.27
CA LEU A 64 27.12 -20.32 -7.68
C LEU A 64 27.65 -19.64 -6.41
N ALA A 65 28.96 -19.42 -6.38
CA ALA A 65 29.65 -18.71 -5.30
C ALA A 65 28.87 -17.45 -4.90
N GLN A 66 28.67 -17.24 -3.59
CA GLN A 66 27.95 -16.10 -3.00
C GLN A 66 28.41 -14.77 -3.60
N GLN A 67 27.71 -14.35 -4.66
CA GLN A 67 28.03 -13.13 -5.36
C GLN A 67 27.44 -11.99 -4.54
N ARG A 68 28.30 -11.15 -3.99
CA ARG A 68 27.87 -9.96 -3.26
C ARG A 68 26.86 -9.18 -4.08
N THR A 69 25.83 -8.71 -3.41
CA THR A 69 24.78 -7.91 -4.02
C THR A 69 25.27 -6.51 -4.34
N CYS A 70 26.35 -5.99 -3.72
CA CYS A 70 26.87 -4.65 -3.98
C CYS A 70 28.39 -4.52 -3.71
N SER A 71 28.98 -3.35 -4.03
CA SER A 71 30.39 -3.03 -3.76
C SER A 71 30.64 -2.27 -2.45
N CYS A 72 29.64 -2.17 -1.57
CA CYS A 72 29.83 -1.54 -0.25
C CYS A 72 30.60 -2.45 0.70
N GLN A 73 31.03 -1.89 1.85
CA GLN A 73 31.64 -2.68 2.92
C GLN A 73 30.69 -3.78 3.43
N THR A 74 29.41 -3.45 3.54
CA THR A 74 28.31 -4.38 3.85
C THR A 74 27.16 -4.09 2.90
N CYS A 75 26.53 -5.13 2.38
CA CYS A 75 25.39 -5.02 1.47
C CYS A 75 24.14 -5.56 2.14
N VAL A 76 23.03 -4.82 2.00
CA VAL A 76 21.76 -5.17 2.66
C VAL A 76 21.21 -6.50 2.14
N GLY A 77 21.40 -6.82 0.86
CA GLY A 77 20.89 -8.05 0.25
C GLY A 77 21.78 -9.27 0.40
N ASP A 78 22.94 -9.17 1.07
CA ASP A 78 23.82 -10.33 1.27
C ASP A 78 23.26 -11.20 2.40
N PRO A 79 23.00 -12.51 2.16
CA PRO A 79 22.49 -13.41 3.19
C PRO A 79 23.57 -13.82 4.19
N GLY A 80 23.17 -14.41 5.31
CA GLY A 80 24.06 -15.04 6.30
C GLY A 80 24.53 -14.12 7.43
N VAL A 81 24.00 -12.89 7.50
CA VAL A 81 24.22 -12.00 8.65
C VAL A 81 23.18 -12.21 9.74
N SER A 82 21.93 -12.51 9.36
CA SER A 82 20.81 -12.71 10.29
C SER A 82 19.75 -13.59 9.66
N ASP A 83 19.51 -14.76 10.24
CA ASP A 83 18.45 -15.68 9.78
C ASP A 83 17.08 -14.99 9.75
N TRP A 84 16.79 -14.16 10.76
CA TRP A 84 15.55 -13.37 10.79
C TRP A 84 15.45 -12.41 9.61
N PHE A 85 16.56 -11.78 9.21
CA PHE A 85 16.54 -10.85 8.08
C PHE A 85 16.37 -11.62 6.76
N ASP A 86 17.10 -12.71 6.59
CA ASP A 86 17.06 -13.55 5.39
C ASP A 86 15.67 -14.16 5.17
N GLU A 87 14.94 -14.48 6.24
CA GLU A 87 13.55 -14.96 6.18
C GLU A 87 12.53 -13.87 5.78
N ASN A 88 12.86 -12.59 5.96
CA ASN A 88 11.92 -11.47 5.79
C ASN A 88 12.30 -10.49 4.66
N PHE A 89 13.48 -10.61 4.07
CA PHE A 89 13.98 -9.72 3.03
C PHE A 89 13.94 -10.40 1.66
N GLU A 90 13.17 -9.82 0.73
CA GLU A 90 13.11 -10.26 -0.66
C GLU A 90 13.65 -9.16 -1.58
N LEU A 91 14.80 -9.41 -2.22
CA LEU A 91 15.47 -8.43 -3.08
C LEU A 91 14.72 -8.16 -4.40
N ASP A 92 13.95 -9.15 -4.88
CA ASP A 92 13.28 -9.10 -6.18
C ASP A 92 11.96 -8.31 -6.18
N ILE A 93 11.50 -7.84 -5.01
CA ILE A 93 10.28 -7.03 -4.90
C ILE A 93 10.54 -5.63 -5.46
N SER A 94 9.78 -5.26 -6.50
CA SER A 94 9.82 -3.91 -7.06
C SER A 94 9.13 -2.90 -6.13
N PRO A 95 9.80 -1.82 -5.69
CA PRO A 95 9.22 -0.83 -4.78
C PRO A 95 8.35 0.24 -5.47
N VAL A 96 8.23 0.20 -6.80
CA VAL A 96 7.50 1.20 -7.60
C VAL A 96 6.48 0.55 -8.52
N TRP A 97 5.33 1.19 -8.71
CA TRP A 97 4.37 0.75 -9.72
C TRP A 97 4.82 1.16 -11.13
N THR A 98 4.78 0.20 -12.02
CA THR A 98 5.09 0.32 -13.45
C THR A 98 3.94 -0.27 -14.25
N ARG A 99 3.95 -0.09 -15.57
CA ARG A 99 2.97 -0.75 -16.45
C ARG A 99 3.08 -2.26 -16.40
N GLU A 100 4.24 -2.80 -16.06
CA GLU A 100 4.52 -4.24 -16.04
C GLU A 100 3.98 -4.92 -14.77
N ASN A 101 3.90 -4.20 -13.64
CA ASN A 101 3.47 -4.75 -12.34
C ASN A 101 2.15 -4.16 -11.80
N MET A 102 1.40 -3.43 -12.62
CA MET A 102 0.15 -2.76 -12.19
C MET A 102 -1.02 -3.72 -11.89
N GLN A 103 -0.93 -4.99 -12.29
CA GLN A 103 -1.93 -6.00 -11.96
C GLN A 103 -1.59 -6.61 -10.60
N LEU A 104 -2.36 -6.23 -9.58
CA LEU A 104 -2.19 -6.74 -8.23
C LEU A 104 -2.88 -8.11 -8.05
N PRO A 105 -2.26 -9.04 -7.30
CA PRO A 105 -2.96 -10.22 -6.80
C PRO A 105 -4.24 -9.83 -6.04
N PRO A 106 -5.33 -10.61 -6.12
CA PRO A 106 -6.61 -10.24 -5.51
C PRO A 106 -6.53 -9.97 -4.00
N ASP A 107 -5.79 -10.79 -3.26
CA ASP A 107 -5.57 -10.65 -1.82
C ASP A 107 -4.84 -9.34 -1.47
N VAL A 108 -3.80 -8.99 -2.23
CA VAL A 108 -3.08 -7.71 -2.08
C VAL A 108 -3.99 -6.52 -2.40
N TYR A 109 -4.77 -6.62 -3.48
CA TYR A 109 -5.73 -5.59 -3.87
C TYR A 109 -6.79 -5.36 -2.79
N TYR A 110 -7.39 -6.44 -2.26
CA TYR A 110 -8.40 -6.34 -1.20
C TYR A 110 -7.81 -5.76 0.08
N TRP A 111 -6.62 -6.20 0.49
CA TRP A 111 -5.94 -5.60 1.64
C TRP A 111 -5.72 -4.10 1.46
N TRP A 112 -5.23 -3.67 0.30
CA TRP A 112 -4.96 -2.26 0.02
C TRP A 112 -6.24 -1.42 0.04
N VAL A 113 -7.33 -1.89 -0.55
CA VAL A 113 -8.65 -1.21 -0.51
C VAL A 113 -9.19 -1.07 0.92
N MET A 114 -8.87 -2.01 1.81
CA MET A 114 -9.32 -1.99 3.19
C MET A 114 -8.55 -0.99 4.07
N LEU A 115 -7.40 -0.46 3.62
CA LEU A 115 -6.65 0.56 4.36
C LEU A 115 -7.48 1.84 4.57
N GLN A 116 -8.19 2.28 3.53
CA GLN A 116 -9.06 3.46 3.55
C GLN A 116 -10.29 3.23 2.66
N PRO A 117 -11.35 2.57 3.19
CA PRO A 117 -12.54 2.21 2.41
C PRO A 117 -13.18 3.42 1.71
N GLN A 118 -13.50 3.25 0.43
CA GLN A 118 -14.13 4.29 -0.41
C GLN A 118 -15.55 3.89 -0.79
N PHE A 119 -16.52 4.79 -0.61
CA PHE A 119 -17.94 4.54 -0.90
C PHE A 119 -18.25 4.36 -2.40
N LYS A 120 -17.37 4.85 -3.28
CA LYS A 120 -17.48 4.71 -4.74
C LYS A 120 -16.17 4.13 -5.29
N PRO A 121 -16.08 2.81 -5.47
CA PRO A 121 -14.86 2.19 -5.98
C PRO A 121 -14.65 2.61 -7.44
N HIS A 122 -13.45 3.09 -7.74
CA HIS A 122 -13.00 3.31 -9.11
C HIS A 122 -12.25 2.07 -9.59
N SER A 123 -12.27 1.78 -10.89
CA SER A 123 -11.43 0.72 -11.44
C SER A 123 -9.95 1.13 -11.32
N ILE A 124 -9.22 0.48 -10.40
CA ILE A 124 -7.79 0.75 -10.17
C ILE A 124 -6.97 0.59 -11.45
N GLN A 125 -7.32 -0.39 -12.30
CA GLN A 125 -6.67 -0.63 -13.57
C GLN A 125 -6.81 0.56 -14.51
N GLN A 126 -8.03 1.10 -14.65
CA GLN A 126 -8.28 2.28 -15.49
C GLN A 126 -7.59 3.53 -14.95
N VAL A 127 -7.55 3.68 -13.63
CA VAL A 127 -6.85 4.79 -12.96
C VAL A 127 -5.36 4.73 -13.22
N LEU A 128 -4.73 3.55 -13.07
CA LEU A 128 -3.31 3.36 -13.32
C LEU A 128 -2.95 3.53 -14.80
N LEU A 129 -3.79 3.09 -15.74
CA LEU A 129 -3.57 3.32 -17.17
C LEU A 129 -3.50 4.82 -17.49
N LYS A 130 -4.46 5.60 -16.99
CA LYS A 130 -4.47 7.08 -17.13
C LYS A 130 -3.30 7.74 -16.41
N LEU A 131 -2.94 7.25 -15.22
CA LEU A 131 -1.79 7.75 -14.48
C LEU A 131 -0.52 7.68 -15.32
N PHE A 132 -0.26 6.52 -15.93
CA PHE A 132 0.92 6.33 -16.76
C PHE A 132 0.87 7.04 -18.13
N GLU A 133 -0.23 7.71 -18.49
CA GLU A 133 -0.22 8.67 -19.61
C GLU A 133 0.42 10.00 -19.20
N VAL A 134 0.40 10.33 -17.90
CA VAL A 134 0.93 11.58 -17.33
C VAL A 134 2.33 11.40 -16.75
N ILE A 135 2.60 10.27 -16.09
CA ILE A 135 3.89 9.99 -15.44
C ILE A 135 4.63 8.80 -16.09
N PRO A 136 5.96 8.70 -15.98
CA PRO A 136 6.70 7.56 -16.48
C PRO A 136 6.22 6.24 -15.86
N GLY A 137 5.80 5.29 -16.70
CA GLY A 137 5.35 3.97 -16.27
C GLY A 137 6.43 2.88 -16.29
N GLN A 138 7.70 3.27 -16.25
CA GLN A 138 8.87 2.39 -16.23
C GLN A 138 9.65 2.61 -14.94
N ASN A 139 10.38 1.61 -14.47
CA ASN A 139 11.21 1.75 -13.27
C ASN A 139 12.42 2.67 -13.56
N PRO A 140 12.52 3.86 -12.93
CA PRO A 140 13.60 4.80 -13.20
C PRO A 140 14.95 4.36 -12.61
N TYR A 141 14.96 3.37 -11.72
CA TYR A 141 16.17 2.89 -11.04
C TYR A 141 16.85 1.72 -11.77
N GLY A 142 16.20 1.15 -12.79
CA GLY A 142 16.73 0.06 -13.60
C GLY A 142 17.02 -1.22 -12.79
N ALA A 143 17.82 -2.10 -13.38
CA ALA A 143 18.38 -3.25 -12.67
C ALA A 143 19.50 -2.79 -11.73
N TRP A 144 19.55 -3.41 -10.56
CA TRP A 144 20.60 -3.13 -9.59
C TRP A 144 21.97 -3.53 -10.16
N ASP A 145 22.97 -2.65 -9.99
CA ASP A 145 24.34 -2.89 -10.43
C ASP A 145 25.20 -3.32 -9.23
N PRO A 146 25.60 -4.61 -9.13
CA PRO A 146 26.40 -5.10 -8.02
C PRO A 146 27.79 -4.46 -7.93
N ALA A 147 28.28 -3.83 -9.01
CA ALA A 147 29.57 -3.16 -9.01
C ALA A 147 29.55 -1.80 -8.29
N ARG A 148 28.37 -1.25 -7.97
CA ARG A 148 28.22 0.06 -7.32
C ARG A 148 27.98 -0.06 -5.82
N CYS A 149 28.50 0.92 -5.08
CA CYS A 149 28.13 1.14 -3.68
C CYS A 149 27.20 2.36 -3.57
N GLN A 150 25.90 2.12 -3.66
CA GLN A 150 24.90 3.16 -3.44
C GLN A 150 24.65 3.33 -1.94
N ARG A 151 24.79 4.55 -1.45
CA ARG A 151 24.55 4.91 -0.03
C ARG A 151 23.36 5.85 0.08
N CYS A 152 22.45 5.55 1.00
CA CYS A 152 21.20 6.29 1.18
C CYS A 152 21.09 6.81 2.62
N ALA A 153 20.60 8.04 2.79
CA ALA A 153 20.14 8.57 4.07
C ALA A 153 18.62 8.67 4.06
N VAL A 154 17.96 8.04 5.03
CA VAL A 154 16.52 8.17 5.25
C VAL A 154 16.30 9.08 6.46
N VAL A 155 15.72 10.25 6.23
CA VAL A 155 15.56 11.28 7.26
C VAL A 155 14.09 11.37 7.64
N GLY A 156 13.78 10.92 8.86
CA GLY A 156 12.46 11.09 9.46
C GLY A 156 12.26 12.50 10.05
N ASN A 157 11.16 12.66 10.79
CA ASN A 157 10.70 13.97 11.27
C ASN A 157 10.79 14.12 12.80
N SER A 158 11.59 13.27 13.45
CA SER A 158 11.73 13.28 14.91
C SER A 158 12.48 14.51 15.41
N GLY A 159 12.04 15.06 16.54
CA GLY A 159 12.71 16.19 17.20
C GLY A 159 14.11 15.85 17.73
N ASN A 160 14.50 14.57 17.79
CA ASN A 160 15.85 14.16 18.18
C ASN A 160 16.95 14.64 17.21
N LEU A 161 16.59 15.06 16.00
CA LEU A 161 17.52 15.65 15.05
C LEU A 161 17.98 17.04 15.50
N ARG A 162 17.21 17.74 16.33
CA ARG A 162 17.53 19.10 16.76
C ARG A 162 18.80 19.12 17.63
N GLY A 163 19.80 19.89 17.22
CA GLY A 163 21.12 19.97 17.85
C GLY A 163 21.99 18.73 17.65
N SER A 164 21.66 17.86 16.69
CA SER A 164 22.43 16.63 16.40
C SER A 164 23.65 16.87 15.51
N ALA A 165 23.66 17.97 14.75
CA ALA A 165 24.70 18.28 13.77
C ALA A 165 24.94 17.20 12.70
N TYR A 166 23.93 16.37 12.39
CA TYR A 166 24.05 15.30 11.39
C TYR A 166 24.01 15.77 9.94
N GLY A 167 23.72 17.05 9.67
CA GLY A 167 23.40 17.53 8.33
C GLY A 167 24.47 17.24 7.27
N LYS A 168 25.75 17.45 7.60
CA LYS A 168 26.86 17.13 6.70
C LYS A 168 26.99 15.64 6.40
N LEU A 169 26.73 14.79 7.40
CA LEU A 169 26.75 13.34 7.24
C LEU A 169 25.59 12.88 6.34
N ILE A 170 24.39 13.44 6.56
CA ILE A 170 23.21 13.17 5.74
C ILE A 170 23.47 13.54 4.28
N ASP A 171 23.92 14.77 4.03
CA ASP A 171 24.14 15.30 2.67
C ASP A 171 25.25 14.58 1.90
N GLY A 172 26.14 13.85 2.60
CA GLY A 172 27.18 13.02 1.98
C GLY A 172 26.68 11.71 1.35
N HIS A 173 25.38 11.41 1.42
CA HIS A 173 24.79 10.22 0.80
C HIS A 173 24.36 10.49 -0.66
N HIS A 174 24.41 9.44 -1.48
CA HIS A 174 24.01 9.54 -2.89
C HIS A 174 22.51 9.82 -3.04
N PHE A 175 21.69 9.15 -2.23
CA PHE A 175 20.27 9.46 -2.10
C PHE A 175 19.96 9.94 -0.69
N VAL A 176 19.31 11.09 -0.60
CA VAL A 176 18.70 11.60 0.62
C VAL A 176 17.18 11.55 0.44
N MET A 177 16.53 10.74 1.27
CA MET A 177 15.10 10.44 1.24
C MET A 177 14.42 11.12 2.44
N ARG A 178 13.39 11.93 2.17
CA ARG A 178 12.62 12.65 3.19
C ARG A 178 11.14 12.39 3.04
N MET A 179 10.34 12.78 4.02
CA MET A 179 8.89 12.50 4.01
C MET A 179 8.07 13.61 4.65
N ASN A 180 6.81 13.72 4.22
CA ASN A 180 5.81 14.63 4.77
C ASN A 180 6.25 16.11 4.71
N LEU A 181 5.94 16.90 5.74
CA LEU A 181 6.08 18.35 5.76
C LEU A 181 7.34 18.86 6.49
N ALA A 182 8.27 17.99 6.88
CA ALA A 182 9.46 18.43 7.61
C ALA A 182 10.26 19.48 6.80
N PRO A 183 10.58 20.63 7.42
CA PRO A 183 11.41 21.65 6.80
C PRO A 183 12.89 21.26 6.89
N THR A 184 13.65 21.63 5.86
CA THR A 184 15.12 21.62 5.90
C THR A 184 15.68 23.02 6.13
N VAL A 185 14.98 24.06 5.65
CA VAL A 185 15.38 25.47 5.80
C VAL A 185 15.40 25.86 7.28
N GLY A 186 16.54 26.35 7.75
CA GLY A 186 16.78 26.69 9.15
C GLY A 186 17.15 25.50 10.05
N TYR A 187 17.26 24.30 9.49
CA TYR A 187 17.63 23.06 10.17
C TYR A 187 18.75 22.32 9.43
N GLU A 188 19.47 22.97 8.52
CA GLU A 188 20.44 22.32 7.63
C GLU A 188 21.62 21.72 8.39
N GLU A 189 22.04 22.33 9.51
CA GLU A 189 23.10 21.80 10.38
C GLU A 189 22.74 20.42 10.92
N ASP A 190 21.46 20.22 11.25
CA ASP A 190 20.93 19.03 11.90
C ASP A 190 20.42 17.99 10.90
N ALA A 191 19.59 18.43 9.97
CA ALA A 191 18.84 17.58 9.07
C ALA A 191 19.41 17.53 7.65
N GLY A 192 20.40 18.37 7.33
CA GLY A 192 20.97 18.49 5.98
C GLY A 192 20.12 19.35 5.06
N SER A 193 20.72 19.74 3.94
CA SER A 193 20.15 20.62 2.92
C SER A 193 19.72 19.88 1.65
N HIS A 194 20.30 18.71 1.40
CA HIS A 194 20.07 17.94 0.18
C HIS A 194 18.83 17.05 0.31
N THR A 195 18.06 16.95 -0.76
CA THR A 195 16.95 16.00 -0.92
C THR A 195 16.96 15.49 -2.35
N THR A 196 16.89 14.17 -2.51
CA THR A 196 16.79 13.51 -3.83
C THR A 196 15.40 12.96 -4.06
N HIS A 197 14.80 12.40 -3.01
CA HIS A 197 13.49 11.78 -3.05
C HIS A 197 12.67 12.29 -1.87
N HIS A 198 11.41 12.61 -2.13
CA HIS A 198 10.50 13.07 -1.09
C HIS A 198 9.18 12.31 -1.15
N PHE A 199 8.90 11.54 -0.10
CA PHE A 199 7.72 10.71 0.03
C PHE A 199 6.54 11.55 0.54
N MET A 200 5.43 11.57 -0.21
CA MET A 200 4.20 12.24 0.21
C MET A 200 2.96 11.47 -0.24
N TYR A 201 1.85 11.83 0.38
CA TYR A 201 0.48 11.49 0.00
C TYR A 201 -0.32 12.80 0.01
N PRO A 202 -1.51 12.87 -0.64
CA PRO A 202 -2.20 14.14 -0.89
C PRO A 202 -2.38 15.01 0.36
N GLU A 203 -2.74 14.42 1.49
CA GLU A 203 -3.00 15.11 2.77
C GLU A 203 -1.73 15.60 3.48
N SER A 204 -0.54 15.22 3.00
CA SER A 204 0.76 15.66 3.52
C SER A 204 1.70 16.13 2.40
N ALA A 205 1.14 16.68 1.32
CA ALA A 205 1.89 17.16 0.18
C ALA A 205 2.38 18.61 0.36
N LYS A 206 3.57 18.91 -0.19
CA LYS A 206 4.12 20.26 -0.33
C LYS A 206 4.75 20.43 -1.70
N ASN A 207 4.96 21.68 -2.12
CA ASN A 207 5.73 21.95 -3.32
C ASN A 207 7.19 21.51 -3.11
N LEU A 208 7.73 20.83 -4.11
CA LEU A 208 9.13 20.37 -4.12
C LEU A 208 9.94 21.17 -5.14
N PRO A 209 11.25 21.37 -4.91
CA PRO A 209 12.16 21.86 -5.92
C PRO A 209 12.17 20.93 -7.16
N ALA A 210 12.43 21.50 -8.34
CA ALA A 210 12.34 20.78 -9.62
C ALA A 210 13.29 19.57 -9.74
N ASN A 211 14.38 19.53 -8.96
CA ASN A 211 15.38 18.46 -8.96
C ASN A 211 15.10 17.37 -7.92
N VAL A 212 13.95 17.40 -7.24
CA VAL A 212 13.56 16.38 -6.26
C VAL A 212 12.53 15.44 -6.87
N SER A 213 12.81 14.14 -6.83
CA SER A 213 11.84 13.13 -7.24
C SER A 213 10.72 13.02 -6.21
N PHE A 214 9.50 13.34 -6.63
CA PHE A 214 8.31 13.11 -5.84
C PHE A 214 7.97 11.60 -5.83
N VAL A 215 7.90 10.99 -4.65
CA VAL A 215 7.47 9.59 -4.48
C VAL A 215 6.09 9.57 -3.83
N LEU A 216 5.06 9.26 -4.63
CA LEU A 216 3.69 9.12 -4.13
C LEU A 216 3.55 7.82 -3.33
N VAL A 217 2.96 7.91 -2.15
CA VAL A 217 2.54 6.75 -1.35
C VAL A 217 1.01 6.69 -1.35
N PRO A 218 0.39 5.87 -2.23
CA PRO A 218 -1.05 5.83 -2.38
C PRO A 218 -1.70 4.88 -1.34
N PHE A 219 -2.56 5.41 -0.48
CA PHE A 219 -3.34 4.66 0.51
C PHE A 219 -4.77 4.37 0.03
N LYS A 220 -5.22 5.03 -1.04
CA LYS A 220 -6.53 4.86 -1.68
C LYS A 220 -6.47 5.24 -3.16
N THR A 221 -7.45 4.79 -3.94
CA THR A 221 -7.54 5.11 -5.38
C THR A 221 -7.63 6.61 -5.67
N LEU A 222 -8.22 7.39 -4.75
CA LEU A 222 -8.28 8.84 -4.88
C LEU A 222 -6.90 9.50 -4.88
N ASP A 223 -5.90 8.93 -4.21
CA ASP A 223 -4.55 9.50 -4.17
C ASP A 223 -3.88 9.46 -5.55
N LEU A 224 -4.17 8.42 -6.33
CA LEU A 224 -3.70 8.27 -7.71
C LEU A 224 -4.42 9.22 -8.66
N LEU A 225 -5.71 9.47 -8.43
CA LEU A 225 -6.46 10.46 -9.20
C LEU A 225 -5.97 11.88 -8.89
N TRP A 226 -5.70 12.18 -7.62
CA TRP A 226 -5.17 13.47 -7.18
C TRP A 226 -3.89 13.84 -7.92
N ILE A 227 -2.93 12.91 -8.06
CA ILE A 227 -1.65 13.24 -8.71
C ILE A 227 -1.83 13.54 -10.20
N THR A 228 -2.74 12.85 -10.90
CA THR A 228 -3.03 13.16 -12.31
C THR A 228 -3.59 14.57 -12.46
N SER A 229 -4.48 14.99 -11.56
CA SER A 229 -5.05 16.34 -11.53
C SER A 229 -3.99 17.40 -11.18
N ALA A 230 -3.18 17.14 -10.15
CA ALA A 230 -2.13 18.04 -9.68
C ALA A 230 -1.04 18.28 -10.74
N LEU A 231 -0.69 17.26 -11.53
CA LEU A 231 0.33 17.37 -12.58
C LEU A 231 -0.21 17.82 -13.95
N SER A 232 -1.50 17.64 -14.25
CA SER A 232 -2.05 18.01 -15.57
C SER A 232 -2.79 19.35 -15.61
N THR A 233 -3.70 19.60 -14.66
CA THR A 233 -4.68 20.70 -14.76
C THR A 233 -4.58 21.73 -13.64
N GLY A 234 -3.90 21.40 -12.53
CA GLY A 234 -3.86 22.25 -11.33
C GLY A 234 -5.23 22.46 -10.64
N GLN A 235 -6.31 21.84 -11.13
CA GLN A 235 -7.64 21.88 -10.53
C GLN A 235 -7.90 20.59 -9.76
N ILE A 236 -7.69 20.64 -8.45
CA ILE A 236 -8.11 19.57 -7.53
C ILE A 236 -9.65 19.57 -7.50
N ARG A 237 -10.28 18.59 -8.16
CA ARG A 237 -11.71 18.27 -7.96
C ARG A 237 -11.79 16.99 -7.14
N LEU A 238 -11.96 17.16 -5.83
CA LEU A 238 -12.34 16.10 -4.90
C LEU A 238 -13.81 15.73 -5.08
#